data_AF-A0A9P4DBE5-F1
#
_entry.id   AF-A0A9P4DBE5-F1
#
_cell.length_a   1.000
_cell.length_b   1.000
_cell.length_c   1.000
_cell.angle_alpha   90.00
_cell.angle_beta   90.00
_cell.angle_gamma   90.00
#
_symmetry.space_group_name_H-M   'P 1'
#
loop_
_entity.id
_entity.type
_entity.pdbx_description
1 polymer ?
#
loop_
_entity_poly.entity_id
_entity_poly.type
_entity_poly.pdbx_seq_one_letter_code
_entity_poly.pdbx_strand_id
1 'polypeptide(L)' 'MKTKRGDKMVNNLARYRKFMEMSQKEMATVANMCLTSYYMKEKGAREFTQAEMFNIYNCIKKRVPEITIEEIFYRES' A
#
# COMPACT_ATOMS: atom_id res chain seq x y z
N MET A 1 -10.71 8.57 -29.61
CA MET A 1 -10.18 7.61 -28.62
C MET A 1 -10.02 8.32 -27.29
N LYS A 2 -10.83 8.00 -26.27
CA LYS A 2 -10.61 8.45 -24.89
C LYS A 2 -9.82 7.33 -24.20
N THR A 3 -8.70 7.70 -23.60
CA THR A 3 -7.69 6.79 -23.04
C THR A 3 -8.30 5.80 -22.05
N LYS A 4 -7.84 4.55 -22.13
CA LYS A 4 -8.31 3.38 -21.39
C LYS A 4 -8.38 3.70 -19.89
N ARG A 5 -9.51 3.35 -19.27
CA ARG A 5 -9.72 3.34 -17.82
C ARG A 5 -8.73 2.33 -17.24
N GLY A 6 -7.53 2.80 -16.91
CA GLY A 6 -6.43 1.98 -16.40
C GLY A 6 -6.92 1.14 -15.23
N ASP A 7 -6.52 -0.13 -15.25
CA ASP A 7 -6.97 -1.13 -14.30
C ASP A 7 -6.95 -0.59 -12.88
N LYS A 8 -8.11 -0.64 -12.23
CA LYS A 8 -8.32 -0.11 -10.90
C LYS A 8 -7.45 -0.91 -9.95
N MET A 9 -6.30 -0.35 -9.56
CA MET A 9 -5.43 -0.90 -8.53
C MET A 9 -6.21 -0.91 -7.21
N VAL A 10 -6.89 -2.03 -6.93
CA VAL A 10 -7.47 -2.28 -5.62
C VAL A 10 -6.30 -2.66 -4.72
N ASN A 11 -5.65 -1.65 -4.17
CA ASN A 11 -4.53 -1.85 -3.26
C ASN A 11 -5.05 -2.45 -1.95
N ASN A 12 -4.65 -3.70 -1.64
CA ASN A 12 -5.01 -4.38 -0.40
C ASN A 12 -4.39 -3.71 0.84
N LEU A 13 -3.43 -2.81 0.65
CA LEU A 13 -2.79 -2.05 1.72
C LEU A 13 -3.80 -1.39 2.66
N ALA A 14 -4.88 -0.79 2.16
CA ALA A 14 -5.87 -0.17 3.04
C ALA A 14 -6.55 -1.18 3.98
N ARG A 15 -6.77 -2.41 3.50
CA ARG A 15 -7.32 -3.51 4.30
C ARG A 15 -6.29 -3.98 5.33
N TYR A 16 -5.04 -4.21 4.93
CA TYR A 16 -3.99 -4.63 5.86
C TYR A 16 -3.66 -3.55 6.89
N ARG A 17 -3.57 -2.28 6.50
CA ARG A 17 -3.36 -1.17 7.43
C ARG A 17 -4.46 -1.11 8.49
N LYS A 18 -5.73 -1.26 8.09
CA LYS A 18 -6.86 -1.32 9.03
C LYS A 18 -6.79 -2.56 9.92
N PHE A 19 -6.41 -3.71 9.39
CA PHE A 19 -6.16 -4.94 10.16
C PHE A 19 -5.04 -4.77 11.19
N MET A 20 -4.02 -3.98 10.86
CA MET A 20 -2.96 -3.58 11.78
C MET A 20 -3.41 -2.52 12.80
N GLU A 21 -4.66 -2.04 12.72
CA GLU A 21 -5.24 -0.96 13.55
C GLU A 21 -4.48 0.37 13.43
N MET A 22 -3.84 0.60 12.27
CA MET A 22 -3.03 1.79 12.03
C MET A 22 -3.80 2.85 11.24
N SER A 23 -3.60 4.11 11.63
CA SER A 23 -3.97 5.28 10.84
C SER A 23 -3.08 5.40 9.60
N GLN A 24 -3.52 6.19 8.61
CA GLN A 24 -2.69 6.53 7.45
C GLN A 24 -1.41 7.28 7.86
N LYS A 25 -1.46 8.06 8.96
CA LYS A 25 -0.29 8.79 9.47
C LYS A 25 0.77 7.84 10.00
N GLU A 26 0.39 6.84 10.78
CA GLU A 26 1.32 5.85 11.33
C GLU A 26 1.94 5.00 10.23
N MET A 27 1.14 4.57 9.25
CA MET A 27 1.68 3.80 8.12
C MET A 27 2.56 4.66 7.20
N ALA A 28 2.28 5.96 7.07
CA ALA A 28 3.18 6.90 6.39
C ALA A 28 4.55 6.98 7.08
N THR A 29 4.56 7.01 8.43
CA THR A 29 5.80 6.96 9.22
C THR A 29 6.57 5.68 8.99
N VAL A 30 5.91 4.51 8.97
CA VAL A 30 6.54 3.22 8.61
C VAL A 30 7.18 3.28 7.23
N ALA A 31 6.48 3.84 6.25
CA ALA A 31 6.94 3.93 4.89
C ALA A 31 7.94 5.08 4.64
N ASN A 32 8.35 5.80 5.70
CA ASN A 32 9.24 6.95 5.64
C ASN A 32 8.78 8.06 4.68
N MET A 33 7.50 8.43 4.74
CA MET A 33 6.92 9.48 3.91
C MET A 33 5.92 10.36 4.66
N CYS A 34 5.55 11.49 4.06
CA CYS A 34 4.49 12.34 4.61
C CYS A 34 3.09 11.73 4.37
N LEU A 35 2.14 12.12 5.24
CA LEU A 35 0.75 11.66 5.19
C LEU A 35 0.10 11.88 3.82
N THR A 36 0.33 13.02 3.19
CA THR A 36 -0.28 13.36 1.90
C THR A 36 0.25 12.46 0.77
N SER A 37 1.55 12.14 0.79
CA SER A 37 2.13 11.18 -0.15
C SER A 37 1.51 9.79 0.05
N TYR A 38 1.45 9.32 1.29
CA TYR A 38 0.85 8.03 1.62
C TYR A 38 -0.62 7.96 1.20
N TYR A 39 -1.42 8.98 1.53
CA TYR A 39 -2.82 9.07 1.14
C TYR A 39 -3.00 8.97 -0.38
N MET A 40 -2.19 9.71 -1.16
CA MET A 40 -2.26 9.67 -2.62
C MET A 40 -1.83 8.33 -3.20
N LYS A 41 -0.90 7.62 -2.56
CA LYS A 41 -0.46 6.30 -3.00
C LYS A 41 -1.44 5.20 -2.60
N GLU A 42 -1.99 5.22 -1.39
CA GLU A 42 -2.98 4.25 -0.92
C GLU A 42 -4.27 4.30 -1.76
N LYS A 43 -4.70 5.50 -2.20
CA LYS A 43 -5.84 5.64 -3.13
C LYS A 43 -5.51 5.27 -4.59
N GLY A 44 -4.27 4.87 -4.88
CA GLY A 44 -3.81 4.52 -6.23
C GLY A 44 -3.59 5.71 -7.17
N ALA A 45 -3.51 6.94 -6.66
CA ALA A 45 -3.22 8.12 -7.49
C ALA A 45 -1.71 8.29 -7.77
N ARG A 46 -0.85 7.60 -7.02
CA ARG A 46 0.60 7.54 -7.20
C ARG A 46 1.09 6.14 -6.86
N GLU A 47 2.20 5.73 -7.45
CA GLU A 47 2.82 4.44 -7.15
C GLU A 47 3.73 4.52 -5.93
N PHE A 48 3.85 3.39 -5.22
CA PHE A 48 4.86 3.24 -4.18
C PHE A 48 6.22 2.93 -4.82
N THR A 49 7.29 3.45 -4.22
CA THR A 49 8.64 3.03 -4.60
C THR A 49 8.94 1.67 -3.95
N GLN A 50 9.92 0.94 -4.48
CA GLN A 50 10.32 -0.35 -3.92
C GLN A 50 10.71 -0.25 -2.44
N ALA A 51 11.42 0.82 -2.04
CA ALA A 51 11.81 1.04 -0.65
C ALA A 51 10.59 1.24 0.28
N GLU A 52 9.59 2.01 -0.17
CA GLU A 52 8.35 2.21 0.58
C GLU A 52 7.56 0.91 0.72
N MET A 53 7.47 0.13 -0.37
CA MET A 53 6.81 -1.17 -0.38
C MET A 53 7.50 -2.14 0.59
N PHE A 54 8.83 -2.17 0.58
CA PHE A 54 9.62 -3.03 1.46
C PHE A 54 9.43 -2.68 2.95
N ASN A 55 9.38 -1.39 3.29
CA ASN A 55 9.13 -0.95 4.66
C ASN A 55 7.74 -1.35 5.16
N ILE A 56 6.71 -1.14 4.34
CA ILE A 56 5.33 -1.53 4.64
C ILE A 56 5.21 -3.06 4.74
N TYR A 57 5.82 -3.79 3.82
CA TYR A 57 5.88 -5.25 3.83
C TYR A 57 6.45 -5.78 5.14
N ASN A 58 7.62 -5.29 5.55
CA ASN A 58 8.26 -5.70 6.81
C ASN A 58 7.42 -5.37 8.03
N CYS A 59 6.61 -4.32 7.98
CA CYS A 59 5.67 -3.99 9.05
C CYS A 59 4.51 -5.00 9.11
N ILE A 60 3.86 -5.28 7.98
CA ILE A 60 2.70 -6.19 7.92
C ILE A 60 3.11 -7.64 8.18
N LYS A 61 4.28 -8.07 7.68
CA LYS A 61 4.82 -9.42 7.86
C LYS A 61 4.96 -9.83 9.33
N LYS A 62 5.16 -8.86 10.24
CA LYS A 62 5.23 -9.12 11.69
C LYS A 62 3.93 -9.70 12.26
N ARG A 63 2.78 -9.38 11.66
CA ARG A 63 1.46 -9.88 12.09
C ARG A 63 0.88 -10.91 11.12
N VAL A 64 1.31 -10.89 9.85
CA VAL A 64 0.89 -11.84 8.79
C VAL A 64 2.15 -12.46 8.14
N PRO A 65 2.75 -13.52 8.73
CA PRO A 65 4.07 -14.01 8.31
C PRO A 65 4.15 -14.51 6.86
N GLU A 66 3.04 -15.02 6.31
CA GLU A 66 2.97 -15.61 4.97
C GLU A 66 2.65 -14.58 3.87
N ILE A 67 2.43 -13.31 4.25
CA ILE A 67 2.12 -12.25 3.28
C ILE A 67 3.27 -12.05 2.29
N THR A 68 2.93 -11.71 1.06
CA THR A 68 3.84 -11.31 -0.01
C THR A 68 3.68 -9.82 -0.38
N ILE A 69 4.67 -9.24 -1.07
CA ILE A 69 4.56 -7.87 -1.57
C ILE A 69 3.44 -7.78 -2.61
N GLU A 70 3.34 -8.82 -3.43
CA GLU A 70 2.34 -9.06 -4.46
C GLU A 70 0.93 -8.94 -3.87
N GLU A 71 0.64 -9.66 -2.80
CA GLU A 71 -0.68 -9.60 -2.14
C GLU A 71 -1.01 -8.24 -1.52
N ILE A 72 -0.01 -7.49 -1.05
CA ILE A 72 -0.25 -6.17 -0.45
C ILE A 72 -0.54 -5.14 -1.54
N PHE A 73 0.27 -5.11 -2.60
CA PHE A 73 0.32 -3.99 -3.54
C PHE A 73 -0.26 -4.30 -4.92
N TYR A 74 -0.45 -5.56 -5.25
CA TYR A 74 -0.91 -6.01 -6.56
C TYR A 74 -2.15 -6.91 -6.40
N ARG A 75 -2.92 -7.05 -7.47
CA ARG A 75 -4.09 -7.92 -7.52
C ARG A 75 -3.88 -8.89 -8.68
N GLU A 76 -4.06 -10.18 -8.43
CA GLU A 76 -4.19 -11.14 -9.52
C GLU A 76 -5.43 -10.79 -10.34
N SER A 77 -5.22 -10.61 -11.65
CA SER A 77 -6.25 -10.29 -12.63
C SER A 77 -7.08 -11.51 -12.96
#